data_AF-A0A2D4PXA1-F1
#
_entry.id   AF-A0A2D4PXA1-F1
#
_cell.length_a   1.000
_cell.length_b   1.000
_cell.length_c   1.000
_cell.angle_alpha   90.00
_cell.angle_beta   90.00
_cell.angle_gamma   90.00
#
_symmetry.space_group_name_H-M   'P 1'
#
loop_
_entity.id
_entity.type
_entity.pdbx_description
1 polymer ?
#
loop_
_entity_poly.entity_id
_entity_poly.type
_entity_poly.pdbx_seq_one_letter_code
_entity_poly.pdbx_strand_id
1 'polypeptide(L)'
;KEIYDKATLEVLLRPKVGLPGVYEKSREQMIKKTCEAVILGNLHPRSSITVVLQVITDAGSLLSSCLNATCVGLMDAGLPMSSLFCGVTCALDADGNILLDPTAKQEKDAPAVLTFAIDSLEKKILLSTMKGT
;
A
#
# COMPACT_ATOMS: atom_id res chain seq x y z
N LYS A 1 3.35 13.34 15.96
CA LYS A 1 4.29 14.44 16.29
C LYS A 1 4.04 15.53 15.26
N GLU A 2 3.55 16.68 15.68
CA GLU A 2 3.15 17.76 14.76
C GLU A 2 4.37 18.27 13.98
N ILE A 3 4.21 18.40 12.67
CA ILE A 3 5.22 18.98 11.78
C ILE A 3 4.62 20.27 11.25
N TYR A 4 5.29 21.40 11.49
CA TYR A 4 4.73 22.71 11.14
C TYR A 4 4.69 22.95 9.62
N ASP A 5 5.64 22.35 8.89
CA ASP A 5 5.85 22.62 7.46
C ASP A 5 5.04 21.72 6.52
N LYS A 6 4.40 20.66 7.03
CA LYS A 6 3.63 19.70 6.21
C LYS A 6 2.56 18.97 7.00
N ALA A 7 1.56 18.45 6.30
CA ALA A 7 0.56 17.57 6.89
C ALA A 7 1.19 16.31 7.51
N THR A 8 0.73 15.92 8.69
CA THR A 8 1.11 14.65 9.32
C THR A 8 0.24 13.53 8.79
N LEU A 9 0.86 12.46 8.26
CA LEU A 9 0.15 11.27 7.80
C LEU A 9 0.22 10.15 8.83
N GLU A 10 -0.93 9.58 9.18
CA GLU A 10 -1.05 8.35 9.94
C GLU A 10 -1.82 7.31 9.13
N VAL A 11 -1.36 6.05 9.18
CA VAL A 11 -2.02 4.92 8.51
C VAL A 11 -2.25 3.84 9.54
N LEU A 12 -3.48 3.32 9.60
CA LEU A 12 -3.87 2.23 10.48
C LEU A 12 -4.49 1.10 9.66
N LEU A 13 -3.89 -0.10 9.73
CA LEU A 13 -4.36 -1.31 9.07
C LEU A 13 -4.93 -2.26 10.12
N ARG A 14 -6.22 -2.56 9.99
CA ARG A 14 -6.94 -3.47 10.87
C ARG A 14 -7.18 -4.80 10.14
N PRO A 15 -6.69 -5.93 10.68
CA PRO A 15 -6.98 -7.24 10.10
C PRO A 15 -8.46 -7.59 10.30
N LYS A 16 -8.94 -8.59 9.55
CA LYS A 16 -10.30 -9.12 9.70
C LYS A 16 -10.49 -9.83 11.05
N VAL A 17 -9.45 -10.54 11.49
CA VAL A 17 -9.47 -11.40 12.68
C VAL A 17 -8.25 -11.10 13.52
N GLY A 18 -8.43 -11.03 14.84
CA GLY A 18 -7.34 -10.78 15.79
C GLY A 18 -7.00 -9.30 15.98
N LEU A 19 -5.94 -9.06 16.74
CA LEU A 19 -5.40 -7.73 17.01
C LEU A 19 -4.30 -7.38 16.00
N PRO A 20 -4.11 -6.11 15.64
CA PRO A 20 -3.01 -5.69 14.77
C PRO A 20 -1.65 -6.07 15.36
N GLY A 21 -0.86 -6.84 14.61
CA GLY A 21 0.47 -7.28 15.00
C GLY A 21 1.59 -6.48 14.34
N VAL A 22 2.81 -7.02 14.44
CA VAL A 22 4.02 -6.41 13.86
C VAL A 22 3.98 -6.44 12.32
N TYR A 23 3.40 -7.50 11.74
CA TYR A 23 3.26 -7.62 10.29
C TYR A 23 2.36 -6.51 9.72
N GLU A 24 1.22 -6.24 10.34
CA GLU A 24 0.33 -5.15 9.94
C GLU A 24 1.02 -3.80 10.12
N LYS A 25 1.72 -3.58 11.24
CA LYS A 25 2.50 -2.36 11.48
C LYS A 25 3.57 -2.11 10.40
N SER A 26 4.25 -3.15 9.93
CA SER A 26 5.21 -3.04 8.83
C SER A 26 4.52 -2.64 7.52
N ARG A 27 3.34 -3.20 7.24
CA ARG A 27 2.54 -2.84 6.05
C ARG A 27 2.00 -1.42 6.12
N GLU A 28 1.53 -0.97 7.28
CA GLU A 28 1.13 0.42 7.52
C GLU A 28 2.25 1.39 7.19
N GLN A 29 3.49 1.09 7.61
CA GLN A 29 4.64 1.93 7.32
C GLN A 29 4.95 2.00 5.81
N MET A 30 4.78 0.90 5.08
CA MET A 30 4.96 0.90 3.62
C MET A 30 3.92 1.78 2.94
N ILE A 31 2.64 1.61 3.29
CA ILE A 31 1.54 2.41 2.73
C ILE A 31 1.72 3.89 3.08
N LYS A 32 2.10 4.19 4.33
CA LYS A 32 2.40 5.54 4.78
C LYS A 32 3.47 6.20 3.93
N LYS A 33 4.59 5.52 3.67
CA LYS A 33 5.68 6.05 2.83
C LYS A 33 5.23 6.29 1.39
N THR A 34 4.44 5.37 0.82
CA THR A 34 3.89 5.55 -0.53
C THR A 34 2.98 6.77 -0.61
N CYS A 35 2.08 6.95 0.36
CA CYS A 35 1.20 8.11 0.42
C CYS A 35 1.96 9.41 0.68
N GLU A 36 2.98 9.43 1.55
CA GLU A 36 3.82 10.62 1.78
C GLU A 36 4.58 11.06 0.53
N ALA A 37 4.90 10.13 -0.39
CA ALA A 37 5.57 10.45 -1.64
C ALA A 37 4.63 11.11 -2.68
N VAL A 38 3.32 10.91 -2.55
CA VAL A 38 2.32 11.31 -3.55
C VAL A 38 1.42 12.46 -3.06
N ILE A 39 1.14 12.52 -1.76
CA ILE A 39 0.33 13.60 -1.15
C ILE A 39 1.16 14.88 -1.10
N LEU A 40 0.59 15.98 -1.59
CA LEU A 40 1.19 17.31 -1.51
C LEU A 40 0.98 17.92 -0.12
N GLY A 41 1.65 17.33 0.89
CA GLY A 41 1.48 17.70 2.30
C GLY A 41 1.81 19.16 2.64
N ASN A 42 2.59 19.84 1.81
CA ASN A 42 2.95 21.25 1.99
C ASN A 42 1.77 22.22 1.76
N LEU A 43 0.71 21.78 1.06
CA LEU A 43 -0.50 22.60 0.87
C LEU A 43 -1.38 22.66 2.14
N HIS A 44 -1.12 21.79 3.11
CA HIS A 44 -1.91 21.67 4.34
C HIS A 44 -1.02 21.70 5.60
N PRO A 45 -0.37 22.83 5.92
CA PRO A 45 0.41 22.97 7.15
C PRO A 45 -0.49 22.78 8.38
N ARG A 46 0.06 22.19 9.45
CA ARG A 46 -0.66 21.89 10.72
C ARG A 46 -1.93 21.05 10.55
N SER A 47 -2.02 20.27 9.46
CA SER A 47 -3.12 19.34 9.24
C SER A 47 -2.69 17.91 9.54
N SER A 48 -3.63 17.09 10.00
CA SER A 48 -3.41 15.65 10.19
C SER A 48 -4.33 14.86 9.29
N ILE A 49 -3.74 13.98 8.49
CA ILE A 49 -4.44 13.06 7.59
C ILE A 49 -4.31 11.67 8.19
N THR A 50 -5.45 11.02 8.44
CA THR A 50 -5.48 9.66 8.98
C THR A 50 -6.17 8.75 7.99
N VAL A 51 -5.45 7.75 7.49
CA VAL A 51 -5.97 6.70 6.61
C VAL A 51 -6.22 5.45 7.44
N VAL A 52 -7.45 4.94 7.43
CA VAL A 52 -7.82 3.71 8.12
C VAL A 52 -8.24 2.67 7.10
N LEU A 53 -7.55 1.52 7.11
CA LEU A 53 -7.80 0.38 6.25
C LEU A 53 -8.34 -0.77 7.09
N GLN A 54 -9.51 -1.29 6.70
CA GLN A 54 -10.10 -2.48 7.30
C GLN A 54 -10.09 -3.62 6.29
N VAL A 55 -9.44 -4.73 6.64
CA VAL A 55 -9.46 -5.94 5.81
C VAL A 55 -10.83 -6.61 5.97
N ILE A 56 -11.57 -6.70 4.86
CA ILE A 56 -12.88 -7.39 4.80
C ILE A 56 -12.68 -8.86 4.39
N THR A 57 -11.88 -9.06 3.34
CA THR A 57 -11.57 -10.38 2.78
C THR A 57 -10.12 -10.36 2.31
N ASP A 58 -9.39 -11.42 2.62
CA ASP A 58 -8.04 -11.63 2.12
C ASP A 58 -8.07 -12.85 1.19
N ALA A 59 -7.86 -12.61 -0.11
CA ALA A 59 -7.86 -13.62 -1.15
C ALA A 59 -6.50 -13.72 -1.85
N GLY A 60 -5.45 -13.17 -1.24
CA GLY A 60 -4.14 -12.95 -1.85
C GLY A 60 -3.93 -11.50 -2.26
N SER A 61 -2.68 -11.11 -2.47
CA SER A 61 -2.31 -9.77 -2.95
C SER A 61 -2.82 -8.65 -2.03
N LEU A 62 -2.81 -8.87 -0.71
CA LEU A 62 -3.43 -7.95 0.25
C LEU A 62 -2.82 -6.55 0.21
N LEU A 63 -1.50 -6.46 0.05
CA LEU A 63 -0.79 -5.17 0.03
C LEU A 63 -1.16 -4.31 -1.18
N SER A 64 -1.27 -4.90 -2.38
CA SER A 64 -1.66 -4.17 -3.58
C SER A 64 -3.10 -3.64 -3.45
N SER A 65 -4.01 -4.47 -2.96
CA SER A 65 -5.39 -4.06 -2.69
C SER A 65 -5.47 -2.91 -1.68
N CYS A 66 -4.69 -2.95 -0.59
CA CYS A 66 -4.63 -1.87 0.38
C CYS A 66 -4.12 -0.56 -0.21
N LEU A 67 -3.11 -0.61 -1.07
CA LEU A 67 -2.58 0.57 -1.77
C LEU A 67 -3.65 1.18 -2.68
N ASN A 68 -4.33 0.35 -3.45
CA ASN A 68 -5.40 0.79 -4.37
C ASN A 68 -6.58 1.40 -3.61
N ALA A 69 -7.03 0.75 -2.53
CA ALA A 69 -8.07 1.27 -1.65
C ALA A 69 -7.67 2.61 -1.02
N THR A 70 -6.40 2.74 -0.62
CA THR A 70 -5.88 4.00 -0.08
C THR A 70 -5.89 5.10 -1.14
N CYS A 71 -5.42 4.82 -2.36
CA CYS A 71 -5.42 5.80 -3.44
C CYS A 71 -6.83 6.33 -3.71
N VAL A 72 -7.81 5.43 -3.88
CA VAL A 72 -9.21 5.82 -4.08
C VAL A 72 -9.78 6.57 -2.87
N GLY A 73 -9.45 6.17 -1.64
CA GLY A 73 -9.87 6.89 -0.44
C GLY A 73 -9.30 8.31 -0.33
N LEU A 74 -8.05 8.51 -0.74
CA LEU A 74 -7.43 9.85 -0.80
C LEU A 74 -8.06 10.71 -1.91
N MET A 75 -8.41 10.09 -3.06
CA MET A 75 -9.13 10.77 -4.15
C MET A 75 -10.53 11.22 -3.69
N ASP A 76 -11.28 10.34 -3.04
CA ASP A 76 -12.62 10.63 -2.52
C ASP A 76 -12.60 11.71 -1.43
N ALA A 77 -11.58 11.68 -0.57
CA ALA A 77 -11.34 12.72 0.44
C ALA A 77 -10.94 14.09 -0.17
N GLY A 78 -10.70 14.18 -1.49
CA GLY A 78 -10.34 15.42 -2.17
C GLY A 78 -8.96 15.95 -1.77
N LEU A 79 -8.05 15.08 -1.33
CA LEU A 79 -6.71 15.50 -0.92
C LEU A 79 -5.84 15.83 -2.14
N PRO A 80 -5.04 16.92 -2.09
CA PRO A 80 -4.16 17.27 -3.19
C PRO A 80 -3.03 16.25 -3.30
N MET A 81 -2.98 15.55 -4.44
CA MET A 81 -1.97 14.56 -4.79
C MET A 81 -1.25 14.98 -6.07
N SER A 82 0.06 14.74 -6.14
CA SER A 82 0.86 15.01 -7.34
C SER A 82 0.51 14.09 -8.49
N SER A 83 0.10 12.86 -8.16
CA SER A 83 -0.22 11.81 -9.10
C SER A 83 -1.09 10.74 -8.41
N LEU A 84 -1.61 9.77 -9.16
CA LEU A 84 -2.24 8.58 -8.60
C LEU A 84 -1.23 7.44 -8.53
N PHE A 85 -1.49 6.44 -7.69
CA PHE A 85 -0.65 5.26 -7.60
C PHE A 85 -1.49 3.98 -7.58
N CYS A 86 -0.93 2.92 -8.14
CA CYS A 86 -1.55 1.59 -8.15
C CYS A 86 -0.56 0.56 -7.60
N GLY A 87 -1.05 -0.29 -6.71
CA GLY A 87 -0.38 -1.49 -6.24
C GLY A 87 -0.69 -2.68 -7.15
N VAL A 88 0.34 -3.44 -7.53
CA VAL A 88 0.22 -4.73 -8.22
C VAL A 88 1.09 -5.77 -7.52
N THR A 89 0.59 -6.99 -7.39
CA THR A 89 1.34 -8.11 -6.81
C THR A 89 1.60 -9.15 -7.89
N CYS A 90 2.82 -9.68 -7.91
CA CYS A 90 3.25 -10.70 -8.85
C CYS A 90 3.82 -11.88 -8.06
N ALA A 91 3.45 -13.10 -8.42
CA ALA A 91 4.07 -14.31 -7.91
C ALA A 91 4.95 -14.94 -9.00
N LEU A 92 6.09 -15.48 -8.61
CA LEU A 92 6.91 -16.33 -9.46
C LEU A 92 6.51 -17.79 -9.20
N ASP A 93 6.15 -18.51 -10.25
CA ASP A 93 5.85 -19.93 -10.18
C ASP A 93 7.14 -20.78 -10.14
N ALA A 94 7.03 -22.05 -9.75
CA ALA A 94 8.15 -23.00 -9.75
C ALA A 94 8.74 -23.20 -11.15
N ASP A 95 7.91 -23.08 -12.19
CA ASP A 95 8.32 -23.16 -13.59
C ASP A 95 8.95 -21.85 -14.12
N GLY A 96 9.09 -20.82 -13.26
CA GLY A 96 9.67 -19.53 -13.63
C GLY A 96 8.69 -18.56 -14.32
N ASN A 97 7.40 -18.89 -14.38
CA ASN A 97 6.37 -18.02 -14.93
C ASN A 97 5.98 -16.92 -13.95
N ILE A 98 5.74 -15.71 -14.45
CA ILE A 98 5.27 -14.58 -13.63
C ILE A 98 3.75 -14.52 -13.71
N LEU A 99 3.09 -14.70 -12.57
CA LEU A 99 1.65 -14.56 -12.43
C LEU A 99 1.32 -13.20 -11.81
N LEU A 100 0.43 -12.44 -12.47
CA LEU A 100 -0.10 -11.19 -11.96
C LEU A 100 -1.34 -11.45 -11.10
N ASP A 101 -1.48 -10.69 -10.01
CA ASP A 101 -2.55 -10.80 -9.02
C ASP A 101 -2.79 -12.25 -8.54
N PRO A 102 -1.78 -12.86 -7.89
CA PRO A 102 -1.90 -14.23 -7.40
C PRO A 102 -3.01 -14.35 -6.35
N THR A 103 -3.70 -15.49 -6.42
CA THR A 103 -4.63 -15.91 -5.36
C THR A 103 -3.86 -16.36 -4.11
N ALA A 104 -4.52 -16.41 -2.95
CA ALA A 104 -3.91 -16.84 -1.69
C ALA A 104 -3.23 -18.24 -1.75
N LYS A 105 -3.71 -19.12 -2.62
CA LYS A 105 -3.08 -20.43 -2.85
C LYS A 105 -1.77 -20.27 -3.64
N GLN A 106 -1.83 -19.52 -4.73
CA GLN A 106 -0.66 -19.26 -5.57
C GLN A 106 0.41 -18.45 -4.82
N GLU A 107 0.02 -17.49 -3.98
CA GLU A 107 0.94 -16.73 -3.13
C GLU A 107 1.68 -17.62 -2.13
N LYS A 108 1.04 -18.71 -1.67
CA LYS A 108 1.63 -19.65 -0.71
C LYS A 108 2.56 -20.67 -1.38
N ASP A 109 2.22 -21.11 -2.57
CA ASP A 109 2.98 -22.12 -3.32
C ASP A 109 4.14 -21.49 -4.12
N ALA A 110 4.09 -20.17 -4.36
CA ALA A 110 5.11 -19.44 -5.10
C ALA A 110 6.43 -19.30 -4.32
N PRO A 111 7.60 -19.61 -4.92
CA PRO A 111 8.91 -19.34 -4.32
C PRO A 111 9.18 -17.86 -4.03
N ALA A 112 8.59 -16.95 -4.80
CA ALA A 112 8.75 -15.51 -4.60
C ALA A 112 7.47 -14.75 -4.92
N VAL A 113 7.17 -13.76 -4.08
CA VAL A 113 6.04 -12.84 -4.23
C VAL A 113 6.56 -11.42 -4.15
N LEU A 114 6.30 -10.64 -5.19
CA LEU A 114 6.69 -9.25 -5.31
C LEU A 114 5.45 -8.37 -5.28
N THR A 115 5.50 -7.24 -4.59
CA THR A 115 4.44 -6.22 -4.66
C THR A 115 5.08 -4.89 -4.99
N PHE A 116 4.53 -4.23 -6.00
CA PHE A 116 4.99 -2.95 -6.51
C PHE A 116 3.90 -1.91 -6.35
N ALA A 117 4.26 -0.70 -5.93
CA ALA A 117 3.42 0.48 -6.07
C ALA A 117 4.01 1.36 -7.16
N ILE A 118 3.22 1.69 -8.18
CA ILE A 118 3.65 2.39 -9.38
C ILE A 118 2.86 3.69 -9.50
N ASP A 119 3.56 4.76 -9.83
CA ASP A 119 2.96 6.06 -10.15
C ASP A 119 2.27 6.03 -11.53
N SER A 120 1.06 6.58 -11.62
CA SER A 120 0.29 6.76 -12.85
C SER A 120 0.95 7.68 -13.89
N LEU A 121 1.72 8.69 -13.47
CA LEU A 121 2.22 9.72 -14.38
C LEU A 121 3.57 9.33 -15.00
N GLU A 122 4.58 9.11 -14.16
CA GLU A 122 5.95 8.79 -14.59
C GLU A 122 6.23 7.29 -14.68
N LYS A 123 5.28 6.43 -14.27
CA LYS A 123 5.48 4.98 -14.10
C LYS A 123 6.66 4.64 -13.17
N LYS A 124 6.99 5.57 -12.28
CA LYS A 124 8.04 5.40 -11.28
C LYS A 124 7.58 4.43 -10.20
N ILE A 125 8.51 3.58 -9.75
CA ILE A 125 8.27 2.67 -8.63
C ILE A 125 8.36 3.47 -7.33
N LEU A 126 7.25 3.56 -6.60
CA LEU A 126 7.15 4.22 -5.29
C LEU A 126 7.48 3.27 -4.14
N LEU A 127 7.13 2.00 -4.29
CA LEU A 127 7.37 0.93 -3.33
C LEU A 127 7.67 -0.36 -4.11
N SER A 128 8.65 -1.12 -3.64
CA SER A 128 8.85 -2.51 -4.03
C SER A 128 9.12 -3.32 -2.78
N THR A 129 8.35 -4.38 -2.58
CA THR A 129 8.61 -5.37 -1.54
C THR A 129 8.64 -6.75 -2.19
N MET A 130 9.59 -7.56 -1.76
CA MET A 130 9.75 -8.94 -2.21
C MET A 130 9.78 -9.82 -0.97
N LYS A 131 9.01 -10.90 -1.02
CA LYS A 131 9.05 -12.01 -0.07
C LYS A 131 9.41 -13.26 -0.85
N GLY A 132 10.56 -13.83 -0.55
CA GLY A 132 10.95 -15.15 -1.04
C GLY A 132 11.06 -16.11 0.15
N THR A 133 10.83 -17.39 -0.13
CA THR A 133 11.18 -18.49 0.78
C THR A 133 12.64 -18.88 0.66
#